data_AF-A0A9D1GAC8-F1
#
_entry.id   AF-A0A9D1GAC8-F1
#
_cell.length_a   1.000
_cell.length_b   1.000
_cell.length_c   1.000
_cell.angle_alpha   90.00
_cell.angle_beta   90.00
_cell.angle_gamma   90.00
#
_symmetry.space_group_name_H-M   'P 1'
#
loop_
_entity.id
_entity.type
_entity.pdbx_description
1 polymer ?
#
loop_
_entity_poly.entity_id
_entity_poly.type
_entity_poly.pdbx_seq_one_letter_code
_entity_poly.pdbx_strand_id
1 'polypeptide(L)'
;MPNILKNNAILSKRLQGDNTITSNTWNGLDYISLSKKDENYIWKSSYRRFISPSYAFIFKEIETIETEYVEDDYEYYRHISNLSSNKRYSIYEDEYQIKNKIGLDKVIGIKIPDTDINHYPREFHDRKACAIDEFLKIIDGKIQVPFIDIDKKDIKKYLLER
;
A
#
# COMPACT_ATOMS: atom_id res chain seq x y z
N MET A 1 -2.70 -19.53 -1.80
CA MET A 1 -2.06 -18.63 -0.81
C MET A 1 -1.40 -17.49 -1.57
N PRO A 2 -1.77 -16.23 -1.35
CA PRO A 2 -0.93 -15.13 -1.79
C PRO A 2 0.45 -15.32 -1.15
N ASN A 3 1.51 -15.47 -1.94
CA ASN A 3 2.89 -15.70 -1.49
C ASN A 3 3.50 -14.48 -0.76
N ILE A 4 2.66 -13.53 -0.34
CA ILE A 4 3.01 -12.21 0.16
C ILE A 4 3.85 -12.33 1.44
N LEU A 5 3.62 -13.34 2.29
CA LEU A 5 4.34 -13.55 3.56
C LEU A 5 5.29 -14.75 3.58
N LYS A 6 6.18 -14.85 2.59
CA LYS A 6 7.33 -15.76 2.67
C LYS A 6 8.48 -15.10 3.45
N ASN A 7 9.16 -15.87 4.29
CA ASN A 7 10.37 -15.43 5.03
C ASN A 7 10.16 -14.26 6.00
N ASN A 8 9.04 -14.24 6.74
CA ASN A 8 8.72 -13.18 7.72
C ASN A 8 8.81 -11.76 7.15
N ALA A 9 8.44 -11.59 5.88
CA ALA A 9 8.42 -10.31 5.20
C ALA A 9 7.27 -10.24 4.20
N ILE A 10 6.78 -9.03 3.94
CA ILE A 10 5.95 -8.69 2.77
C ILE A 10 6.89 -8.58 1.58
N LEU A 11 6.64 -9.35 0.53
CA LEU A 11 7.49 -9.40 -0.66
C LEU A 11 6.88 -8.63 -1.84
N SER A 12 7.74 -8.05 -2.67
CA SER A 12 7.38 -7.52 -3.98
C SER A 12 6.90 -8.65 -4.91
N LYS A 13 6.15 -8.32 -5.96
CA LYS A 13 5.60 -9.33 -6.88
C LYS A 13 6.68 -10.22 -7.50
N ARG A 14 7.84 -9.66 -7.86
CA ARG A 14 8.95 -10.45 -8.41
C ARG A 14 9.45 -11.50 -7.43
N LEU A 15 9.63 -11.11 -6.16
CA LEU A 15 10.05 -12.03 -5.11
C LEU A 15 8.96 -13.05 -4.73
N GLN A 16 7.70 -12.81 -5.12
CA GLN A 16 6.62 -13.80 -5.00
C GLN A 16 6.60 -14.82 -6.16
N GLY A 17 7.42 -14.61 -7.20
CA GLY A 17 7.53 -15.47 -8.39
C GLY A 17 6.94 -14.89 -9.67
N ASP A 18 6.50 -13.63 -9.66
CA ASP A 18 6.01 -12.95 -10.86
C ASP A 18 7.19 -12.52 -11.75
N ASN A 19 7.31 -13.15 -12.91
CA ASN A 19 8.36 -12.85 -13.89
C ASN A 19 7.81 -12.12 -15.12
N THR A 20 6.62 -11.52 -15.04
CA THR A 20 6.09 -10.74 -16.16
C THR A 20 7.08 -9.65 -16.56
N ILE A 21 7.42 -9.60 -17.85
CA ILE A 21 8.29 -8.55 -18.39
C ILE A 21 7.44 -7.30 -18.50
N THR A 22 7.43 -6.48 -17.45
CA THR A 22 6.77 -5.20 -17.46
C THR A 22 7.69 -4.19 -18.13
N SER A 23 7.56 -4.01 -19.45
CA SER A 23 8.40 -3.07 -20.21
C SER A 23 8.24 -1.61 -19.76
N ASN A 24 7.14 -1.24 -19.10
CA ASN A 24 6.79 0.16 -18.83
C ASN A 24 6.17 0.46 -17.44
N THR A 25 6.37 -0.35 -16.41
CA THR A 25 5.74 -0.07 -15.10
C THR A 25 6.71 0.63 -14.14
N TRP A 26 6.46 1.91 -13.89
CA TRP A 26 7.15 2.75 -12.90
C TRP A 26 6.82 2.40 -11.45
N ASN A 27 5.92 1.43 -11.23
CA ASN A 27 5.66 0.73 -9.96
C ASN A 27 6.08 -0.74 -10.06
N GLY A 28 7.14 -1.01 -10.84
CA GLY A 28 7.53 -2.36 -11.30
C GLY A 28 7.54 -3.45 -10.25
N LEU A 29 7.52 -4.70 -10.72
CA LEU A 29 7.32 -5.91 -9.89
C LEU A 29 8.27 -6.03 -8.69
N ASP A 30 9.38 -5.30 -8.71
CA ASP A 30 10.36 -5.22 -7.65
C ASP A 30 9.95 -4.34 -6.47
N TYR A 31 8.87 -3.57 -6.56
CA TYR A 31 8.51 -2.57 -5.55
C TYR A 31 7.17 -2.90 -4.87
N ILE A 32 7.08 -2.46 -3.61
CA ILE A 32 5.89 -2.51 -2.77
C ILE A 32 5.41 -1.08 -2.59
N SER A 33 4.19 -0.81 -3.03
CA SER A 33 3.53 0.48 -2.85
C SER A 33 3.06 0.66 -1.41
N LEU A 34 3.33 1.84 -0.87
CA LEU A 34 2.92 2.32 0.43
C LEU A 34 2.24 3.67 0.26
N SER A 35 1.51 4.07 1.29
CA SER A 35 0.87 5.37 1.33
C SER A 35 1.03 5.98 2.72
N LYS A 36 1.27 7.28 2.78
CA LYS A 36 1.12 8.04 4.03
C LYS A 36 -0.33 8.44 4.18
N LYS A 37 -0.88 8.32 5.40
CA LYS A 37 -2.18 8.91 5.72
C LYS A 37 -2.00 10.43 5.68
N ASP A 38 -2.36 11.06 4.57
CA ASP A 38 -2.54 12.51 4.50
C ASP A 38 -3.99 12.84 4.88
N GLU A 39 -4.18 13.79 5.79
CA GLU A 39 -5.50 14.28 6.18
C GLU A 39 -6.09 15.24 5.12
N ASN A 40 -5.24 15.73 4.22
CA ASN A 40 -5.67 16.58 3.12
C ASN A 40 -6.29 15.72 2.01
N TYR A 41 -7.56 15.98 1.75
CA TYR A 41 -8.34 15.31 0.71
C TYR A 41 -7.80 15.65 -0.69
N ILE A 42 -6.93 14.81 -1.23
CA ILE A 42 -6.44 14.93 -2.61
C ILE A 42 -7.17 13.92 -3.49
N TRP A 43 -7.70 14.37 -4.63
CA TRP A 43 -8.41 13.52 -5.59
C TRP A 43 -7.55 12.35 -6.10
N LYS A 44 -6.23 12.47 -6.03
CA LYS A 44 -5.21 11.49 -6.47
C LYS A 44 -4.43 10.91 -5.29
N SER A 45 -5.14 10.37 -4.31
CA SER A 45 -4.56 9.67 -3.15
C SER A 45 -4.62 8.14 -3.29
N SER A 46 -3.46 7.50 -3.20
CA SER A 46 -3.27 6.06 -3.08
C SER A 46 -3.88 5.51 -1.78
N TYR A 47 -3.83 6.27 -0.67
CA TYR A 47 -4.53 5.91 0.56
C TYR A 47 -6.01 5.69 0.28
N ARG A 48 -6.65 6.70 -0.31
CA ARG A 48 -8.09 6.68 -0.59
C ARG A 48 -8.45 5.56 -1.57
N ARG A 49 -7.64 5.35 -2.60
CA ARG A 49 -7.91 4.36 -3.65
C ARG A 49 -7.74 2.92 -3.17
N PHE A 50 -6.74 2.64 -2.34
CA PHE A 50 -6.33 1.26 -2.04
C PHE A 50 -6.38 0.89 -0.55
N ILE A 51 -6.10 1.83 0.36
CA ILE A 51 -5.92 1.58 1.79
C ILE A 51 -7.22 1.83 2.58
N SER A 52 -7.88 2.96 2.38
CA SER A 52 -9.15 3.33 3.05
C SER A 52 -10.22 2.23 2.99
N PRO A 53 -10.51 1.60 1.82
CA PRO A 53 -11.56 0.59 1.76
C PRO A 53 -11.15 -0.80 2.25
N SER A 54 -9.88 -1.02 2.61
CA SER A 54 -9.30 -2.35 2.82
C SER A 54 -8.68 -2.50 4.20
N TYR A 55 -8.44 -3.75 4.61
CA TYR A 55 -7.48 -4.03 5.67
C TYR A 55 -6.07 -3.73 5.16
N ALA A 56 -5.22 -3.15 5.99
CA ALA A 56 -3.85 -2.83 5.61
C ALA A 56 -2.88 -2.97 6.79
N PHE A 57 -1.61 -3.22 6.50
CA PHE A 57 -0.56 -3.18 7.51
C PHE A 57 -0.17 -1.74 7.82
N ILE A 58 -0.03 -1.44 9.11
CA ILE A 58 0.54 -0.19 9.60
C ILE A 58 1.98 -0.50 9.99
N PHE A 59 2.91 0.28 9.48
CA PHE A 59 4.33 0.12 9.75
C PHE A 59 4.82 1.23 10.68
N LYS A 60 5.85 0.93 11.48
CA LYS A 60 6.71 1.97 12.05
C LYS A 60 7.43 2.72 10.93
N GLU A 61 8.11 3.81 11.28
CA GLU A 61 8.93 4.53 10.30
C GLU A 61 9.92 3.58 9.61
N ILE A 62 9.85 3.57 8.28
CA ILE A 62 10.64 2.73 7.38
C ILE A 62 11.21 3.61 6.28
N GLU A 63 12.43 3.30 5.85
CA GLU A 63 13.07 3.99 4.74
C GLU A 63 12.29 3.71 3.45
N THR A 64 11.81 4.76 2.82
CA THR A 64 11.01 4.71 1.59
C THR A 64 11.66 5.50 0.48
N ILE A 65 11.42 5.08 -0.75
CA ILE A 65 11.70 5.85 -1.96
C ILE A 65 10.49 6.74 -2.21
N GLU A 66 10.71 8.05 -2.19
CA GLU A 66 9.71 9.03 -2.59
C GLU A 66 9.47 8.95 -4.10
N THR A 67 8.20 9.00 -4.50
CA THR A 67 7.83 9.05 -5.92
C THR A 67 7.57 10.49 -6.34
N GLU A 68 8.06 10.86 -7.51
CA GLU A 68 7.69 12.11 -8.16
C GLU A 68 6.29 11.96 -8.77
N TYR A 69 5.39 12.87 -8.40
CA TYR A 69 4.05 12.87 -8.94
C TYR A 69 4.09 13.15 -10.45
N VAL A 70 3.33 12.36 -11.20
CA VAL A 70 3.11 12.60 -12.63
C VAL A 70 1.62 12.49 -12.92
N GLU A 71 1.09 13.52 -13.55
CA GLU A 71 -0.33 13.57 -13.91
C GLU A 71 -0.66 12.51 -14.97
N ASP A 72 -1.71 11.72 -14.74
CA ASP A 72 -2.22 10.75 -15.73
C ASP A 72 -3.04 11.47 -16.81
N ASP A 73 -2.34 12.12 -17.74
CA ASP A 73 -2.94 12.78 -18.91
C ASP A 73 -2.44 12.20 -20.24
N TYR A 74 -2.92 12.73 -21.36
CA TYR A 74 -2.53 12.24 -22.69
C TYR A 74 -1.05 12.51 -23.02
N GLU A 75 -0.44 13.54 -22.42
CA GLU A 75 0.98 13.87 -22.62
C GLU A 75 1.90 12.96 -21.78
N TYR A 76 1.44 12.49 -20.63
CA TYR A 76 2.12 11.52 -19.78
C TYR A 76 2.57 10.29 -20.56
N TYR A 77 1.66 9.64 -21.29
CA TYR A 77 1.98 8.44 -22.06
C TYR A 77 2.99 8.69 -23.18
N ARG A 78 3.07 9.93 -23.70
CA ARG A 78 4.06 10.32 -24.72
C ARG A 78 5.44 10.59 -24.12
N HIS A 79 5.51 11.04 -22.88
CA HIS A 79 6.77 11.42 -22.22
C HIS A 79 7.31 10.38 -21.25
N ILE A 80 6.62 9.26 -21.03
CA ILE A 80 7.12 8.12 -20.25
C ILE A 80 8.54 7.71 -20.67
N SER A 81 8.86 7.67 -21.96
CA SER A 81 10.21 7.32 -22.44
C SER A 81 11.31 8.32 -22.05
N ASN A 82 10.93 9.55 -21.71
CA ASN A 82 11.85 10.65 -21.38
C ASN A 82 12.07 10.77 -19.86
N LEU A 83 11.31 10.04 -19.07
CA LEU A 83 11.45 10.03 -17.62
C LEU A 83 12.76 9.37 -17.22
N SER A 84 13.49 10.01 -16.31
CA SER A 84 14.77 9.51 -15.84
C SER A 84 14.61 8.17 -15.12
N SER A 85 15.43 7.19 -15.49
CA SER A 85 15.39 5.82 -14.94
C SER A 85 15.86 5.71 -13.49
N ASN A 86 16.53 6.72 -12.96
CA ASN A 86 16.98 6.77 -11.56
C ASN A 86 15.93 7.32 -10.60
N LYS A 87 14.78 7.81 -11.10
CA LYS A 87 13.67 8.31 -10.30
C LYS A 87 12.51 7.32 -10.30
N ARG A 88 11.60 7.50 -9.34
CA ARG A 88 10.33 6.77 -9.26
C ARG A 88 9.20 7.75 -9.46
N TYR A 89 8.13 7.30 -10.09
CA TYR A 89 7.01 8.14 -10.47
C TYR A 89 5.71 7.50 -10.04
N SER A 90 4.74 8.31 -9.66
CA SER A 90 3.40 7.86 -9.33
C SER A 90 2.35 8.83 -9.85
N ILE A 91 1.19 8.28 -10.21
CA ILE A 91 -0.02 9.07 -10.48
C ILE A 91 -0.76 9.46 -9.19
N TYR A 92 -0.26 9.00 -8.03
CA TYR A 92 -0.79 9.27 -6.71
C TYR A 92 0.23 10.08 -5.90
N GLU A 93 -0.18 11.22 -5.36
CA GLU A 93 0.71 12.19 -4.71
C GLU A 93 1.30 11.69 -3.38
N ASP A 94 0.58 10.79 -2.72
CA ASP A 94 0.91 10.21 -1.41
C ASP A 94 1.52 8.81 -1.51
N GLU A 95 1.87 8.34 -2.72
CA GLU A 95 2.51 7.04 -2.90
C GLU A 95 4.00 7.10 -2.52
N TYR A 96 4.42 6.08 -1.77
CA TYR A 96 5.81 5.81 -1.46
C TYR A 96 6.13 4.38 -1.85
N GLN A 97 7.40 4.08 -2.08
CA GLN A 97 7.79 2.74 -2.53
C GLN A 97 8.92 2.15 -1.70
N ILE A 98 8.87 0.84 -1.50
CA ILE A 98 9.98 0.06 -0.96
C ILE A 98 10.37 -1.00 -1.97
N LYS A 99 11.67 -1.15 -2.19
CA LYS A 99 12.21 -2.19 -3.06
C LYS A 99 12.22 -3.53 -2.33
N ASN A 100 11.86 -4.59 -3.05
CA ASN A 100 11.95 -5.99 -2.71
C ASN A 100 11.07 -6.45 -1.55
N LYS A 101 11.30 -6.00 -0.31
CA LYS A 101 10.61 -6.56 0.85
C LYS A 101 10.52 -5.61 2.04
N ILE A 102 9.50 -5.82 2.87
CA ILE A 102 9.31 -5.17 4.18
C ILE A 102 9.24 -6.26 5.24
N GLY A 103 10.13 -6.22 6.24
CA GLY A 103 10.10 -7.19 7.35
C GLY A 103 8.85 -7.06 8.20
N LEU A 104 8.31 -8.17 8.70
CA LEU A 104 7.11 -8.15 9.55
C LEU A 104 7.38 -7.57 10.94
N ASP A 105 8.64 -7.50 11.37
CA ASP A 105 9.08 -6.77 12.56
C ASP A 105 8.83 -5.25 12.49
N LYS A 106 8.53 -4.75 11.28
CA LYS A 106 8.17 -3.35 11.03
C LYS A 106 6.68 -3.09 11.21
N VAL A 107 5.83 -4.13 11.23
CA VAL A 107 4.38 -3.99 11.39
C VAL A 107 4.06 -3.70 12.85
N ILE A 108 3.29 -2.63 13.08
CA ILE A 108 2.86 -2.20 14.42
C ILE A 108 1.35 -2.33 14.63
N GLY A 109 0.59 -2.57 13.56
CA GLY A 109 -0.85 -2.70 13.64
C GLY A 109 -1.46 -3.13 12.32
N ILE A 110 -2.74 -3.45 12.38
CA ILE A 110 -3.58 -3.73 11.22
C ILE A 110 -4.66 -2.67 11.18
N LYS A 111 -4.66 -1.87 10.13
CA LYS A 111 -5.72 -0.93 9.81
C LYS A 111 -6.99 -1.70 9.45
N ILE A 112 -8.11 -1.36 10.09
CA ILE A 112 -9.43 -1.83 9.65
C ILE A 112 -10.01 -0.87 8.58
N PRO A 113 -10.81 -1.36 7.61
CA PRO A 113 -11.49 -0.52 6.62
C PRO A 113 -12.23 0.65 7.28
N ASP A 114 -12.19 1.82 6.65
CA ASP A 114 -12.84 3.03 7.18
C ASP A 114 -14.36 2.80 7.23
N THR A 115 -15.07 3.46 8.14
CA THR A 115 -16.51 3.16 8.30
C THR A 115 -17.40 3.90 7.29
N ASP A 116 -16.93 5.02 6.74
CA ASP A 116 -17.72 5.96 5.93
C ASP A 116 -17.61 5.73 4.41
N ILE A 117 -17.44 4.48 3.99
CA ILE A 117 -17.15 4.10 2.59
C ILE A 117 -18.45 4.06 1.74
N ASN A 118 -19.60 4.53 2.25
CA ASN A 118 -20.86 4.58 1.50
C ASN A 118 -20.82 5.51 0.27
N HIS A 119 -19.74 6.29 0.12
CA HIS A 119 -19.53 7.23 -0.98
C HIS A 119 -18.59 6.71 -2.08
N TYR A 120 -18.17 5.45 -2.05
CA TYR A 120 -17.29 4.91 -3.08
C TYR A 120 -18.09 4.25 -4.21
N PRO A 121 -17.65 4.39 -5.48
CA PRO A 121 -18.27 3.70 -6.60
C PRO A 121 -18.40 2.19 -6.35
N ARG A 122 -19.47 1.58 -6.87
CA ARG A 122 -19.84 0.17 -6.64
C ARG A 122 -18.67 -0.81 -6.91
N GLU A 123 -17.78 -0.47 -7.83
CA GLU A 123 -16.55 -1.17 -8.20
C GLU A 123 -15.55 -1.42 -7.04
N PHE A 124 -15.65 -0.62 -5.97
CA PHE A 124 -14.80 -0.74 -4.78
C PHE A 124 -15.41 -1.63 -3.69
N HIS A 125 -16.71 -1.91 -3.75
CA HIS A 125 -17.39 -2.73 -2.75
C HIS A 125 -17.05 -4.22 -2.92
N ASP A 126 -16.85 -4.70 -4.15
CA ASP A 126 -16.53 -6.10 -4.43
C ASP A 126 -15.12 -6.53 -3.95
N ARG A 127 -14.21 -5.57 -3.72
CA ARG A 127 -12.88 -5.86 -3.16
C ARG A 127 -12.89 -6.07 -1.63
N LYS A 128 -13.98 -5.68 -0.94
CA LYS A 128 -14.05 -5.69 0.54
C LYS A 128 -14.30 -7.07 1.14
N ALA A 129 -15.02 -7.94 0.44
CA ALA A 129 -15.45 -9.24 1.00
C ALA A 129 -14.41 -10.35 0.76
N CYS A 130 -13.71 -10.34 -0.37
CA CYS A 130 -12.84 -11.47 -0.76
C CYS A 130 -11.47 -11.50 -0.07
N ALA A 131 -11.02 -10.43 0.60
CA ALA A 131 -9.66 -10.36 1.12
C ALA A 131 -9.54 -10.60 2.63
N ILE A 132 -10.62 -10.53 3.42
CA ILE A 132 -10.54 -10.64 4.89
C ILE A 132 -10.07 -12.01 5.31
N ASP A 133 -10.69 -13.09 4.81
CA ASP A 133 -10.33 -14.45 5.21
C ASP A 133 -8.90 -14.81 4.77
N GLU A 134 -8.47 -14.36 3.59
CA GLU A 134 -7.10 -14.55 3.14
C GLU A 134 -6.11 -13.72 3.97
N PHE A 135 -6.44 -12.46 4.28
CA PHE A 135 -5.62 -11.57 5.08
C PHE A 135 -5.50 -12.03 6.54
N LEU A 136 -6.60 -12.50 7.15
CA LEU A 136 -6.60 -13.09 8.48
C LEU A 136 -5.82 -14.41 8.51
N LYS A 137 -5.98 -15.29 7.51
CA LYS A 137 -5.15 -16.50 7.36
C LYS A 137 -3.66 -16.17 7.18
N ILE A 138 -3.35 -15.03 6.58
CA ILE A 138 -1.99 -14.53 6.39
C ILE A 138 -1.38 -14.09 7.73
N ILE A 139 -2.17 -13.50 8.62
CA ILE A 139 -1.74 -13.01 9.94
C ILE A 139 -1.68 -14.13 10.98
N ASP A 140 -2.59 -15.12 10.89
CA ASP A 140 -2.78 -16.17 11.88
C ASP A 140 -1.44 -16.89 12.20
N GLY A 141 -0.95 -16.68 13.41
CA GLY A 141 0.29 -17.24 13.94
C GLY A 141 1.61 -16.56 13.55
N LYS A 142 1.64 -15.60 12.62
CA LYS A 142 2.90 -14.96 12.16
C LYS A 142 3.18 -13.60 12.77
N ILE A 143 2.13 -12.83 13.10
CA ILE A 143 2.27 -11.49 13.64
C ILE A 143 1.22 -11.28 14.72
N GLN A 144 1.64 -10.89 15.92
CA GLN A 144 0.75 -10.50 17.01
C GLN A 144 0.74 -8.97 17.13
N VAL A 145 -0.13 -8.33 16.35
CA VAL A 145 -0.29 -6.87 16.33
C VAL A 145 -1.76 -6.49 16.51
N PRO A 146 -2.06 -5.33 17.11
CA PRO A 146 -3.44 -4.88 17.32
C PRO A 146 -4.13 -4.51 16.01
N PHE A 147 -5.46 -4.65 15.98
CA PHE A 147 -6.30 -3.97 14.99
C PHE A 147 -6.49 -2.52 15.42
N ILE A 148 -6.29 -1.58 14.51
CA ILE A 148 -6.33 -0.14 14.75
C ILE A 148 -7.41 0.47 13.87
N ASP A 149 -8.38 1.09 14.52
CA ASP A 149 -9.37 1.96 13.90
C ASP A 149 -8.77 3.36 13.74
N ILE A 150 -8.45 3.70 12.49
CA ILE A 150 -7.77 4.95 12.15
C ILE A 150 -8.72 6.16 12.22
N ASP A 151 -10.03 5.95 12.05
CA ASP A 151 -11.05 6.99 12.09
C ASP A 151 -11.38 7.39 13.54
N LYS A 152 -11.36 6.42 14.46
CA LYS A 152 -11.60 6.67 15.90
C LYS A 152 -10.43 7.34 16.63
N LYS A 153 -9.36 7.72 15.92
CA LYS A 153 -8.16 8.38 16.47
C LYS A 153 -7.40 7.55 17.53
N ASP A 154 -7.53 6.22 17.51
CA ASP A 154 -6.80 5.34 18.44
C ASP A 154 -5.28 5.31 18.16
N ILE A 155 -4.83 5.77 16.99
CA ILE A 155 -3.40 5.80 16.60
C ILE A 155 -2.53 6.53 17.64
N LYS A 156 -2.98 7.68 18.16
CA LYS A 156 -2.19 8.46 19.14
C LYS A 156 -1.98 7.70 20.45
N LYS A 157 -2.96 6.90 20.87
CA LYS A 157 -2.86 6.07 22.08
C LYS A 157 -1.80 4.97 21.90
N TYR A 158 -1.76 4.33 20.73
CA TYR A 158 -0.83 3.22 20.47
C TYR A 158 0.61 3.66 20.15
N LEU A 159 0.82 4.85 19.59
CA LEU A 159 2.16 5.38 19.29
C LEU A 159 2.85 6.03 20.49
N LEU A 160 2.11 6.41 21.54
CA LEU A 160 2.65 7.09 22.73
C LEU A 160 2.88 6.16 23.94
N GLU A 161 2.35 4.94 23.90
CA GLU A 161 2.46 3.94 24.99
C GLU A 161 3.60 2.90 24.77
N ARG A 162 4.50 3.12 23.80
CA ARG A 162 5.67 2.29 23.51
C ARG A 162 6.90 3.13 23.19
#